data_AF-A0A965NYH7-F1
#
_entry.id   AF-A0A965NYH7-F1
#
_cell.length_a   1.000
_cell.length_b   1.000
_cell.length_c   1.000
_cell.angle_alpha   90.00
_cell.angle_beta   90.00
_cell.angle_gamma   90.00
#
_symmetry.space_group_name_H-M   'P 1'
#
loop_
_entity.id
_entity.type
_entity.pdbx_description
1 polymer ?
#
loop_
_entity_poly.entity_id
_entity_poly.type
_entity_poly.pdbx_seq_one_letter_code
_entity_poly.pdbx_strand_id
1 'polypeptide(L)'
;MHQFDDEVEKLAHQVLEYSLDRLKNDPPLDGPKSPEELEKLAGQTITAKGLGGEKTLALFKDVLARACISTDHPRYLAFIPSAPSEYANLFDLVVGASALYGGSWQEGAGAVFAENQAIQWLIDLAGLPATAGGVFVQGGTIGNLSALVVARAEARKKYTAVGRWVIACSAEAHSSITAAANVMDVDILKVPVDANGKLQASAVAEAIDRLHSTTNNR
;
A
#
# COMPACT_ATOMS: atom_id res chain seq x y z
N MET A 1 -10.20 27.65 15.43
CA MET A 1 -9.93 26.51 16.32
C MET A 1 -11.16 25.63 16.23
N HIS A 2 -11.01 24.37 15.80
CA HIS A 2 -12.15 23.46 15.63
C HIS A 2 -12.65 23.01 17.01
N GLN A 3 -13.97 22.99 17.21
CA GLN A 3 -14.60 22.52 18.45
C GLN A 3 -15.49 21.32 18.14
N PHE A 4 -15.63 20.43 19.11
CA PHE A 4 -16.59 19.32 19.04
C PHE A 4 -17.92 19.83 19.59
N ASP A 5 -18.74 20.39 18.70
CA ASP A 5 -20.06 20.92 19.01
C ASP A 5 -21.16 19.90 18.69
N ASP A 6 -22.42 20.25 18.98
CA ASP A 6 -23.58 19.37 18.75
C ASP A 6 -23.73 18.99 17.26
N GLU A 7 -23.30 19.84 16.32
CA GLU A 7 -23.34 19.50 14.89
C GLU A 7 -22.31 18.41 14.56
N VAL A 8 -21.11 18.51 15.13
CA VAL A 8 -20.06 17.48 15.00
C VAL A 8 -20.49 16.18 15.68
N GLU A 9 -21.09 16.23 16.87
CA GLU A 9 -21.58 15.04 17.57
C GLU A 9 -22.64 14.30 16.75
N LYS A 10 -23.61 15.04 16.20
CA LYS A 10 -24.64 14.48 15.32
C LYS A 10 -24.03 13.82 14.08
N LEU A 11 -23.07 14.47 13.43
CA LEU A 11 -22.37 13.89 12.29
C LEU A 11 -21.59 12.63 12.68
N ALA A 12 -20.92 12.63 13.84
CA ALA A 12 -20.17 11.48 14.32
C ALA A 12 -21.07 10.24 14.46
N HIS A 13 -22.28 10.41 15.00
CA HIS A 13 -23.27 9.33 15.06
C HIS A 13 -23.67 8.81 13.67
N GLN A 14 -23.90 9.69 12.70
CA GLN A 14 -24.26 9.30 11.33
C GLN A 14 -23.13 8.55 10.61
N VAL A 15 -21.88 9.00 10.80
CA VAL A 15 -20.70 8.32 10.25
C VAL A 15 -20.54 6.93 10.86
N LEU A 16 -20.66 6.80 12.18
CA LEU A 16 -20.59 5.50 12.85
C LEU A 16 -21.71 4.56 12.40
N GLU A 17 -22.93 5.07 12.26
CA GLU A 17 -24.06 4.28 11.77
C GLU A 17 -23.81 3.76 10.34
N TYR A 18 -23.36 4.64 9.43
CA TYR A 18 -23.01 4.25 8.07
C TYR A 18 -21.89 3.20 8.03
N SER A 19 -20.80 3.41 8.79
CA SER A 19 -19.68 2.47 8.85
C SER A 19 -20.10 1.11 9.39
N LEU A 20 -20.93 1.09 10.44
CA LEU A 20 -21.41 -0.17 11.03
C LEU A 20 -22.37 -0.91 10.10
N ASP A 21 -23.26 -0.21 9.40
CA ASP A 21 -24.13 -0.82 8.39
C ASP A 21 -23.28 -1.49 7.30
N ARG A 22 -22.25 -0.78 6.81
CA ARG A 22 -21.38 -1.27 5.75
C ARG A 22 -20.49 -2.45 6.16
N LEU A 23 -20.10 -2.54 7.43
CA LEU A 23 -19.34 -3.67 7.96
C LEU A 23 -20.21 -4.90 8.23
N LYS A 24 -21.49 -4.71 8.57
CA LYS A 24 -22.41 -5.81 8.89
C LYS A 24 -23.02 -6.45 7.65
N ASN A 25 -23.17 -5.69 6.58
CA ASN A 25 -23.93 -6.08 5.39
C ASN A 25 -23.05 -6.09 4.15
N ASP A 26 -23.29 -7.06 3.26
CA ASP A 26 -22.69 -7.06 1.93
C ASP A 26 -23.24 -5.86 1.13
N PRO A 27 -22.38 -4.92 0.68
CA PRO A 27 -22.83 -3.83 -0.18
C PRO A 27 -23.24 -4.36 -1.55
N PRO A 28 -23.89 -3.55 -2.40
CA PRO A 28 -23.79 -3.76 -3.83
C PRO A 28 -22.32 -3.70 -4.30
N LEU A 29 -21.99 -4.38 -5.39
CA LEU A 29 -20.65 -4.31 -5.99
C LEU A 29 -20.26 -2.87 -6.41
N ASP A 30 -21.27 -2.03 -6.67
CA ASP A 30 -21.14 -0.66 -7.18
C ASP A 30 -20.27 -0.60 -8.46
N GLY A 31 -19.97 0.59 -8.96
CA GLY A 31 -19.20 0.68 -10.20
C GLY A 31 -18.89 2.09 -10.67
N PRO A 32 -17.87 2.23 -11.53
CA PRO A 32 -17.38 3.53 -11.95
C PRO A 32 -18.43 4.31 -12.75
N LYS A 33 -18.32 5.63 -12.69
CA LYS A 33 -19.03 6.62 -13.52
C LYS A 33 -18.03 7.49 -14.25
N SER A 34 -18.42 8.10 -15.37
CA SER A 34 -17.55 9.06 -16.05
C SER A 34 -17.36 10.34 -15.22
N PRO A 35 -16.26 11.08 -15.42
CA PRO A 35 -16.07 12.38 -14.78
C PRO A 35 -17.23 13.35 -15.03
N GLU A 36 -17.78 13.38 -16.25
CA GLU A 36 -18.91 14.26 -16.62
C GLU A 36 -20.20 13.88 -15.90
N GLU A 37 -20.46 12.57 -15.74
CA GLU A 37 -21.59 12.08 -14.96
C GLU A 37 -21.45 12.48 -13.48
N LEU A 38 -20.26 12.33 -12.90
CA LEU A 38 -20.00 12.70 -11.52
C LEU A 38 -20.07 14.20 -11.30
N GLU A 39 -19.57 15.02 -12.24
CA GLU A 39 -19.70 16.48 -12.18
C GLU A 39 -21.17 16.89 -12.17
N LYS A 40 -22.01 16.27 -13.00
CA LYS A 40 -23.45 16.53 -13.04
C LYS A 40 -24.17 16.08 -11.77
N LEU A 41 -23.78 14.94 -11.18
CA LEU A 41 -24.44 14.37 -10.01
C LEU A 41 -23.99 15.03 -8.70
N ALA A 42 -22.69 15.30 -8.55
CA ALA A 42 -22.11 15.85 -7.32
C ALA A 42 -22.11 17.39 -7.31
N GLY A 43 -22.02 18.03 -8.49
CA GLY A 43 -21.90 19.47 -8.60
C GLY A 43 -20.61 20.02 -8.00
N GLN A 44 -20.60 21.31 -7.66
CA GLN A 44 -19.47 21.96 -6.99
C GLN A 44 -19.47 21.62 -5.49
N THR A 45 -18.53 20.79 -5.08
CA THR A 45 -18.43 20.28 -3.70
C THR A 45 -17.54 21.14 -2.80
N ILE A 46 -16.64 21.94 -3.38
CA ILE A 46 -15.72 22.80 -2.64
C ILE A 46 -16.20 24.25 -2.76
N THR A 47 -16.66 24.80 -1.63
CA THR A 47 -17.15 26.18 -1.56
C THR A 47 -16.61 26.89 -0.33
N ALA A 48 -16.55 28.22 -0.34
CA ALA A 48 -16.07 29.01 0.79
C ALA A 48 -16.88 28.79 2.09
N LYS A 49 -18.14 28.37 1.98
CA LYS A 49 -19.01 28.08 3.13
C LYS A 49 -18.91 26.62 3.59
N GLY A 50 -18.28 25.75 2.81
CA GLY A 50 -18.40 24.30 2.97
C GLY A 50 -19.80 23.79 2.66
N LEU A 51 -19.95 22.46 2.57
CA LEU A 51 -21.26 21.82 2.40
C LEU A 51 -21.96 21.54 3.73
N GLY A 52 -21.20 21.52 4.84
CA GLY A 52 -21.66 20.98 6.13
C GLY A 52 -21.55 19.46 6.19
N GLY A 53 -21.48 18.92 7.41
CA GLY A 53 -21.24 17.50 7.66
C GLY A 53 -22.28 16.58 7.00
N GLU A 54 -23.57 16.81 7.30
CA GLU A 54 -24.65 15.94 6.85
C GLU A 54 -24.78 15.90 5.33
N LYS A 55 -24.69 17.07 4.67
CA LYS A 55 -24.75 17.14 3.20
C LYS A 55 -23.54 16.48 2.55
N THR A 56 -22.37 16.61 3.16
CA THR A 56 -21.15 15.93 2.70
C THR A 56 -21.30 14.42 2.78
N LEU A 57 -21.78 13.91 3.92
CA LEU A 57 -22.00 12.48 4.13
C LEU A 57 -23.07 11.92 3.18
N ALA A 58 -24.19 12.63 3.01
CA ALA A 58 -25.24 12.24 2.07
C ALA A 58 -24.71 12.19 0.62
N LEU A 59 -23.98 13.22 0.18
CA LEU A 59 -23.36 13.23 -1.14
C LEU A 59 -22.40 12.05 -1.33
N PHE A 60 -21.58 11.76 -0.31
CA PHE A 60 -20.67 10.63 -0.37
C PHE A 60 -21.44 9.31 -0.49
N LYS A 61 -22.38 9.04 0.43
CA LYS A 61 -23.17 7.81 0.47
C LYS A 61 -23.96 7.60 -0.83
N ASP A 62 -24.64 8.64 -1.31
CA ASP A 62 -25.65 8.50 -2.36
C ASP A 62 -25.07 8.61 -3.78
N VAL A 63 -23.90 9.23 -3.93
CA VAL A 63 -23.26 9.48 -5.23
C VAL A 63 -21.85 8.89 -5.30
N LEU A 64 -20.94 9.34 -4.43
CA LEU A 64 -19.51 9.07 -4.60
C LEU A 64 -19.13 7.62 -4.25
N ALA A 65 -19.61 7.10 -3.12
CA ALA A 65 -19.36 5.72 -2.68
C ALA A 65 -19.88 4.71 -3.71
N ARG A 66 -21.06 4.98 -4.29
CA ARG A 66 -21.67 4.14 -5.33
C ARG A 66 -20.95 4.18 -6.68
N ALA A 67 -20.06 5.16 -6.85
CA ALA A 67 -19.16 5.26 -8.00
C ALA A 67 -17.81 4.55 -7.76
N CYS A 68 -17.62 3.92 -6.59
CA CYS A 68 -16.44 3.15 -6.25
C CYS A 68 -16.79 1.66 -6.24
N ILE A 69 -15.92 0.81 -6.82
CA ILE A 69 -16.12 -0.64 -6.75
C ILE A 69 -15.87 -1.11 -5.31
N SER A 70 -16.82 -1.85 -4.73
CA SER A 70 -16.65 -2.49 -3.42
C SER A 70 -15.71 -3.69 -3.52
N THR A 71 -14.43 -3.51 -3.19
CA THR A 71 -13.37 -4.52 -3.37
C THR A 71 -13.41 -5.69 -2.38
N ASP A 72 -14.18 -5.55 -1.32
CA ASP A 72 -14.50 -6.55 -0.30
C ASP A 72 -15.79 -7.33 -0.62
N HIS A 73 -16.49 -6.99 -1.70
CA HIS A 73 -17.67 -7.70 -2.13
C HIS A 73 -17.32 -9.16 -2.53
N PRO A 74 -18.09 -10.20 -2.11
CA PRO A 74 -17.74 -11.62 -2.36
C PRO A 74 -17.58 -12.03 -3.84
N ARG A 75 -18.19 -11.26 -4.76
CA ARG A 75 -18.06 -11.42 -6.23
C ARG A 75 -17.02 -10.51 -6.88
N TYR A 76 -16.25 -9.75 -6.12
CA TYR A 76 -15.11 -9.00 -6.65
C TYR A 76 -13.92 -9.97 -6.82
N LEU A 77 -13.83 -10.56 -8.02
CA LEU A 77 -12.83 -11.57 -8.37
C LEU A 77 -11.69 -11.00 -9.25
N ALA A 78 -11.55 -9.67 -9.29
CA ALA A 78 -10.53 -8.98 -10.07
C ALA A 78 -9.36 -8.54 -9.20
N PHE A 79 -8.19 -8.35 -9.82
CA PHE A 79 -6.97 -7.82 -9.18
C PHE A 79 -6.54 -8.61 -7.92
N ILE A 80 -6.05 -7.91 -6.89
CA ILE A 80 -5.67 -8.48 -5.60
C ILE A 80 -6.77 -8.12 -4.59
N PRO A 81 -7.48 -9.10 -4.01
CA PRO A 81 -8.58 -8.82 -3.10
C PRO A 81 -8.08 -8.23 -1.78
N SER A 82 -8.93 -7.39 -1.19
CA SER A 82 -8.76 -6.90 0.19
C SER A 82 -9.73 -7.66 1.09
N ALA A 83 -9.22 -8.20 2.19
CA ALA A 83 -10.03 -8.94 3.16
C ALA A 83 -9.60 -8.63 4.61
N PRO A 84 -9.70 -7.36 5.05
CA PRO A 84 -9.45 -7.02 6.44
C PRO A 84 -10.52 -7.66 7.33
N SER A 85 -10.15 -8.02 8.57
CA SER A 85 -11.14 -8.39 9.56
C SER A 85 -11.94 -7.15 9.99
N GLU A 86 -13.15 -7.37 10.46
CA GLU A 86 -14.04 -6.34 10.97
C GLU A 86 -13.42 -5.64 12.19
N TYR A 87 -12.64 -6.38 12.98
CA TYR A 87 -11.85 -5.82 14.09
C TYR A 87 -10.79 -4.84 13.59
N ALA A 88 -10.07 -5.17 12.51
CA ALA A 88 -9.08 -4.27 11.93
C ALA A 88 -9.74 -3.00 11.39
N ASN A 89 -10.84 -3.14 10.63
CA ASN A 89 -11.59 -2.00 10.11
C ASN A 89 -12.11 -1.08 11.23
N LEU A 90 -12.62 -1.64 12.32
CA LEU A 90 -13.09 -0.85 13.47
C LEU A 90 -11.94 -0.13 14.18
N PHE A 91 -10.77 -0.76 14.26
CA PHE A 91 -9.61 -0.17 14.93
C PHE A 91 -8.98 0.97 14.12
N ASP A 92 -9.15 1.01 12.79
CA ASP A 92 -8.76 2.16 11.98
C ASP A 92 -9.46 3.46 12.43
N LEU A 93 -10.70 3.39 12.93
CA LEU A 93 -11.38 4.54 13.54
C LEU A 93 -10.63 5.02 14.81
N VAL A 94 -10.16 4.09 15.64
CA VAL A 94 -9.41 4.41 16.86
C VAL A 94 -8.07 5.04 16.50
N VAL A 95 -7.36 4.49 15.52
CA VAL A 95 -6.08 5.05 15.02
C VAL A 95 -6.28 6.46 14.49
N GLY A 96 -7.31 6.69 13.66
CA GLY A 96 -7.64 8.00 13.11
C GLY A 96 -8.01 9.02 14.18
N ALA A 97 -8.83 8.63 15.17
CA ALA A 97 -9.23 9.51 16.27
C ALA A 97 -8.08 9.84 17.24
N SER A 98 -7.10 8.94 17.37
CA SER A 98 -5.99 9.08 18.32
C SER A 98 -4.84 9.93 17.78
N ALA A 99 -4.81 10.23 16.48
CA ALA A 99 -3.77 11.04 15.83
C ALA A 99 -2.33 10.60 16.21
N LEU A 100 -2.09 9.29 16.28
CA LEU A 100 -0.84 8.72 16.77
C LEU A 100 0.33 9.06 15.84
N TYR A 101 1.42 9.57 16.42
CA TYR A 101 2.69 9.76 15.72
C TYR A 101 3.74 8.75 16.22
N GLY A 102 4.06 7.76 15.38
CA GLY A 102 5.02 6.69 15.67
C GLY A 102 6.46 6.96 15.23
N GLY A 103 6.83 8.22 14.95
CA GLY A 103 8.16 8.54 14.39
C GLY A 103 9.33 8.39 15.35
N SER A 104 9.06 8.34 16.66
CA SER A 104 10.05 8.08 17.69
C SER A 104 9.47 7.28 18.84
N TRP A 105 10.33 6.63 19.62
CA TRP A 105 9.91 5.95 20.85
C TRP A 105 9.28 6.94 21.84
N GLN A 106 9.81 8.17 21.94
CA GLN A 106 9.30 9.18 22.87
C GLN A 106 7.85 9.57 22.59
N GLU A 107 7.48 9.65 21.31
CA GLU A 107 6.15 10.12 20.89
C GLU A 107 5.14 8.97 20.73
N GLY A 108 5.61 7.76 20.44
CA GLY A 108 4.77 6.65 20.02
C GLY A 108 5.07 5.30 20.67
N ALA A 109 5.72 5.25 21.83
CA ALA A 109 6.18 3.99 22.47
C ALA A 109 5.15 2.84 22.44
N GLY A 110 3.88 3.13 22.73
CA GLY A 110 2.81 2.12 22.71
C GLY A 110 2.55 1.55 21.31
N ALA A 111 2.48 2.41 20.29
CA ALA A 111 2.30 2.01 18.90
C ALA A 111 3.53 1.24 18.38
N VAL A 112 4.74 1.74 18.67
CA VAL A 112 6.01 1.09 18.29
C VAL A 112 6.14 -0.29 18.95
N PHE A 113 5.75 -0.41 20.23
CA PHE A 113 5.74 -1.71 20.92
C PHE A 113 4.79 -2.70 20.24
N ALA A 114 3.56 -2.27 19.93
CA ALA A 114 2.57 -3.12 19.25
C ALA A 114 3.04 -3.55 17.85
N GLU A 115 3.61 -2.62 17.07
CA GLU A 115 4.19 -2.89 15.76
C GLU A 115 5.32 -3.94 15.85
N ASN A 116 6.23 -3.79 16.81
CA ASN A 116 7.33 -4.76 17.00
C ASN A 116 6.82 -6.17 17.34
N GLN A 117 5.74 -6.29 18.12
CA GLN A 117 5.12 -7.59 18.40
C GLN A 117 4.54 -8.23 17.14
N ALA A 118 3.85 -7.45 16.31
CA ALA A 118 3.30 -7.94 15.04
C ALA A 118 4.41 -8.35 14.05
N ILE A 119 5.49 -7.57 13.98
CA ILE A 119 6.65 -7.89 13.13
C ILE A 119 7.34 -9.17 13.61
N GLN A 120 7.55 -9.34 14.92
CA GLN A 120 8.14 -10.56 15.45
C GLN A 120 7.30 -11.79 15.11
N TRP A 121 5.98 -11.68 15.25
CA TRP A 121 5.06 -12.75 14.86
C TRP A 121 5.17 -13.11 13.36
N LEU A 122 5.29 -12.11 12.47
CA LEU A 122 5.49 -12.34 11.04
C LEU A 122 6.87 -12.98 10.72
N ILE A 123 7.92 -12.57 11.43
CA ILE A 123 9.27 -13.15 11.33
C ILE A 123 9.21 -14.65 11.69
N ASP A 124 8.55 -14.98 12.79
CA ASP A 124 8.41 -16.36 13.26
C ASP A 124 7.61 -17.21 12.25
N LEU A 125 6.51 -16.68 11.72
CA LEU A 125 5.70 -17.35 10.69
C LEU A 125 6.47 -17.60 9.40
N ALA A 126 7.33 -16.66 9.00
CA ALA A 126 8.17 -16.78 7.81
C ALA A 126 9.39 -17.69 8.01
N GLY A 127 9.66 -18.14 9.25
CA GLY A 127 10.84 -18.95 9.58
C GLY A 127 12.16 -18.19 9.43
N LEU A 128 12.13 -16.86 9.59
CA LEU A 128 13.31 -16.00 9.50
C LEU A 128 14.14 -16.09 10.79
N PRO A 129 15.46 -15.78 10.74
CA PRO A 129 16.30 -15.83 11.93
C PRO A 129 15.88 -14.81 12.99
N ALA A 130 16.16 -15.08 14.26
CA ALA A 130 15.85 -14.19 15.38
C ALA A 130 16.54 -12.81 15.32
N THR A 131 17.53 -12.65 14.43
CA THR A 131 18.19 -11.37 14.15
C THR A 131 17.47 -10.53 13.09
N ALA A 132 16.41 -11.06 12.47
CA ALA A 132 15.59 -10.32 11.53
C ALA A 132 14.83 -9.20 12.25
N GLY A 133 14.51 -8.16 11.49
CA GLY A 133 13.68 -7.04 11.94
C GLY A 133 12.85 -6.53 10.76
N GLY A 134 12.06 -5.51 11.02
CA GLY A 134 11.20 -4.93 10.00
C GLY A 134 10.55 -3.62 10.45
N VAL A 135 9.72 -3.09 9.58
CA VAL A 135 8.85 -1.94 9.82
C VAL A 135 7.68 -2.03 8.83
N PHE A 136 6.48 -1.63 9.21
CA PHE A 136 5.38 -1.52 8.24
C PHE A 136 5.59 -0.29 7.34
N VAL A 137 5.20 -0.42 6.08
CA VAL A 137 5.29 0.65 5.08
C VAL A 137 4.01 0.73 4.27
N GLN A 138 3.80 1.86 3.60
CA GLN A 138 2.62 2.09 2.75
C GLN A 138 2.71 1.29 1.44
N GLY A 139 2.39 -0.01 1.53
CA GLY A 139 2.26 -0.93 0.41
C GLY A 139 3.56 -1.54 -0.09
N GLY A 140 3.42 -2.58 -0.92
CA GLY A 140 4.54 -3.39 -1.42
C GLY A 140 5.54 -2.64 -2.30
N THR A 141 5.12 -1.56 -2.98
CA THR A 141 6.04 -0.73 -3.78
C THR A 141 7.11 -0.07 -2.92
N ILE A 142 6.73 0.52 -1.78
CA ILE A 142 7.68 1.13 -0.85
C ILE A 142 8.50 0.05 -0.14
N GLY A 143 7.89 -1.11 0.17
CA GLY A 143 8.62 -2.27 0.69
C GLY A 143 9.75 -2.71 -0.24
N ASN A 144 9.45 -2.89 -1.54
CA ASN A 144 10.44 -3.24 -2.55
C ASN A 144 11.51 -2.16 -2.70
N LEU A 145 11.13 -0.88 -2.76
CA LEU A 145 12.09 0.22 -2.85
C LEU A 145 13.04 0.22 -1.64
N SER A 146 12.50 0.08 -0.42
CA SER A 146 13.28 0.02 0.81
C SER A 146 14.30 -1.13 0.77
N ALA A 147 13.85 -2.35 0.44
CA ALA A 147 14.71 -3.52 0.35
C ALA A 147 15.83 -3.35 -0.70
N LEU A 148 15.49 -2.83 -1.89
CA LEU A 148 16.45 -2.62 -2.98
C LEU A 148 17.45 -1.49 -2.67
N VAL A 149 17.01 -0.43 -2.00
CA VAL A 149 17.89 0.66 -1.55
C VAL A 149 18.92 0.11 -0.55
N VAL A 150 18.49 -0.71 0.42
CA VAL A 150 19.39 -1.38 1.37
C VAL A 150 20.37 -2.30 0.64
N ALA A 151 19.88 -3.15 -0.27
CA ALA A 151 20.72 -4.07 -1.04
C ALA A 151 21.81 -3.32 -1.83
N ARG A 152 21.46 -2.21 -2.48
CA ARG A 152 22.43 -1.37 -3.20
C ARG A 152 23.41 -0.69 -2.25
N ALA A 153 22.95 -0.17 -1.12
CA ALA A 153 23.81 0.49 -0.14
C ALA A 153 24.89 -0.48 0.39
N GLU A 154 24.51 -1.71 0.73
CA GLU A 154 25.45 -2.76 1.15
C GLU A 154 26.38 -3.18 0.02
N ALA A 155 25.86 -3.34 -1.21
CA ALA A 155 26.68 -3.68 -2.37
C ALA A 155 27.76 -2.61 -2.67
N ARG A 156 27.42 -1.32 -2.54
CA ARG A 156 28.37 -0.20 -2.72
C ARG A 156 29.48 -0.19 -1.69
N LYS A 157 29.23 -0.62 -0.45
CA LYS A 157 30.27 -0.76 0.57
C LYS A 157 31.27 -1.86 0.19
N LYS A 158 30.78 -2.96 -0.38
CA LYS A 158 31.59 -4.14 -0.72
C LYS A 158 32.34 -4.01 -2.04
N TYR A 159 31.71 -3.41 -3.06
CA TYR A 159 32.29 -3.29 -4.40
C TYR A 159 32.36 -1.81 -4.80
N THR A 160 33.41 -1.14 -4.31
CA THR A 160 33.59 0.31 -4.43
C THR A 160 33.95 0.79 -5.84
N ALA A 161 34.49 -0.09 -6.68
CA ALA A 161 34.86 0.23 -8.06
C ALA A 161 33.69 0.19 -9.04
N VAL A 162 32.52 -0.34 -8.63
CA VAL A 162 31.37 -0.55 -9.51
C VAL A 162 30.66 0.78 -9.78
N GLY A 163 30.65 1.20 -11.05
CA GLY A 163 30.05 2.47 -11.48
C GLY A 163 28.54 2.40 -11.76
N ARG A 164 28.04 1.25 -12.22
CA ARG A 164 26.63 1.04 -12.59
C ARG A 164 26.12 -0.26 -12.00
N TRP A 165 24.90 -0.22 -11.44
CA TRP A 165 24.27 -1.37 -10.79
C TRP A 165 23.12 -1.89 -11.62
N VAL A 166 22.89 -3.21 -11.55
CA VAL A 166 21.81 -3.88 -12.28
C VAL A 166 21.03 -4.78 -11.33
N ILE A 167 19.70 -4.70 -11.37
CA ILE A 167 18.79 -5.58 -10.63
C ILE A 167 18.30 -6.67 -11.58
N ALA A 168 18.62 -7.93 -11.28
CA ALA A 168 18.02 -9.06 -11.97
C ALA A 168 16.65 -9.39 -11.38
N CYS A 169 15.63 -9.54 -12.21
CA CYS A 169 14.29 -9.93 -11.78
C CYS A 169 13.59 -10.79 -12.84
N SER A 170 12.50 -11.46 -12.43
CA SER A 170 11.62 -12.13 -13.39
C SER A 170 11.10 -11.16 -14.45
N ALA A 171 10.94 -11.64 -15.68
CA ALA A 171 10.24 -10.92 -16.74
C ALA A 171 8.79 -10.57 -16.36
N GLU A 172 8.19 -11.37 -15.47
CA GLU A 172 6.84 -11.20 -14.91
C GLU A 172 6.84 -10.52 -13.52
N ALA A 173 7.98 -9.99 -13.08
CA ALA A 173 8.06 -9.27 -11.80
C ALA A 173 7.10 -8.06 -11.78
N HIS A 174 6.58 -7.75 -10.60
CA HIS A 174 5.69 -6.61 -10.40
C HIS A 174 6.33 -5.31 -10.87
N SER A 175 5.53 -4.43 -11.49
CA SER A 175 5.99 -3.17 -12.09
C SER A 175 6.74 -2.25 -11.11
N SER A 176 6.50 -2.40 -9.81
CA SER A 176 7.22 -1.67 -8.75
C SER A 176 8.74 -1.89 -8.79
N ILE A 177 9.22 -3.04 -9.28
CA ILE A 177 10.67 -3.26 -9.41
C ILE A 177 11.26 -2.30 -10.46
N THR A 178 10.54 -2.10 -11.57
CA THR A 178 10.97 -1.14 -12.60
C THR A 178 10.88 0.30 -12.10
N ALA A 179 9.82 0.64 -11.38
CA ALA A 179 9.70 1.96 -10.75
C ALA A 179 10.84 2.22 -9.74
N ALA A 180 11.15 1.25 -8.88
CA ALA A 180 12.24 1.36 -7.91
C ALA A 180 13.60 1.51 -8.59
N ALA A 181 13.88 0.74 -9.65
CA ALA A 181 15.12 0.85 -10.41
C ALA A 181 15.30 2.25 -11.02
N ASN A 182 14.23 2.83 -11.59
CA ASN A 182 14.26 4.20 -12.11
C ASN A 182 14.53 5.23 -11.03
N VAL A 183 13.86 5.13 -9.87
CA VAL A 183 14.10 6.03 -8.72
C VAL A 183 15.54 5.92 -8.21
N MET A 184 16.09 4.71 -8.21
CA MET A 184 17.45 4.45 -7.77
C MET A 184 18.49 4.80 -8.83
N ASP A 185 18.12 5.03 -10.09
CA ASP A 185 19.06 5.11 -11.22
C ASP A 185 19.97 3.86 -11.32
N VAL A 186 19.32 2.70 -11.47
CA VAL A 186 19.98 1.39 -11.71
C VAL A 186 19.29 0.69 -12.87
N ASP A 187 20.03 -0.18 -13.57
CA ASP A 187 19.47 -0.94 -14.69
C ASP A 187 18.71 -2.17 -14.22
N ILE A 188 17.95 -2.77 -15.14
CA ILE A 188 17.18 -3.99 -14.90
C ILE A 188 17.57 -5.05 -15.91
N LEU A 189 17.85 -6.24 -15.40
CA LEU A 189 18.00 -7.45 -16.20
C LEU A 189 16.74 -8.31 -16.01
N LYS A 190 15.81 -8.23 -16.97
CA LYS A 190 14.63 -9.10 -16.99
C LYS A 190 15.02 -10.50 -17.46
N VAL A 191 14.77 -11.50 -16.63
CA VAL A 191 15.10 -12.89 -16.89
C VAL A 191 13.84 -13.66 -17.28
N PRO A 192 13.85 -14.44 -18.38
CA PRO A 192 12.68 -15.23 -18.77
C PRO A 192 12.30 -16.25 -17.69
N VAL A 193 11.01 -16.55 -17.62
CA VAL A 193 10.44 -17.57 -16.75
C VAL A 193 10.17 -18.86 -17.53
N ASP A 194 9.97 -19.96 -16.82
CA ASP A 194 9.50 -21.20 -17.42
C ASP A 194 8.01 -21.13 -17.81
N ALA A 195 7.48 -22.23 -18.36
CA ALA A 195 6.09 -22.35 -18.77
C ALA A 195 5.06 -22.18 -17.62
N ASN A 196 5.50 -22.25 -16.36
CA ASN A 196 4.67 -22.05 -15.17
C ASN A 196 4.87 -20.67 -14.53
N GLY A 197 5.57 -19.74 -15.20
CA GLY A 197 5.84 -18.40 -14.66
C GLY A 197 6.95 -18.38 -13.59
N LYS A 198 7.71 -19.47 -13.42
CA LYS A 198 8.75 -19.55 -12.39
C LYS A 198 10.10 -19.09 -12.93
N LEU A 199 10.77 -18.25 -12.15
CA LEU A 199 12.15 -17.86 -12.40
C LEU A 199 13.09 -19.03 -12.12
N GLN A 200 13.96 -19.36 -13.08
CA GLN A 200 14.87 -20.50 -13.00
C GLN A 200 16.31 -20.05 -12.72
N ALA A 201 16.99 -20.74 -11.81
CA ALA A 201 18.37 -20.40 -11.42
C ALA A 201 19.34 -20.44 -12.60
N SER A 202 19.20 -21.43 -13.50
CA SER A 202 20.02 -21.55 -14.71
C SER A 202 19.83 -20.37 -15.66
N ALA A 203 18.58 -19.93 -15.87
CA ALA A 203 18.28 -18.77 -16.72
C ALA A 203 18.84 -17.47 -16.12
N VAL A 204 18.79 -17.32 -14.79
CA VAL A 204 19.41 -16.17 -14.10
C VAL A 204 20.92 -16.17 -14.30
N ALA A 205 21.58 -17.32 -14.10
CA ALA A 205 23.03 -17.45 -14.28
C ALA A 205 23.44 -17.10 -15.73
N GLU A 206 22.75 -17.67 -16.72
CA GLU A 206 23.02 -17.38 -18.13
C GLU A 206 22.83 -15.89 -18.47
N ALA A 207 21.76 -15.27 -17.96
CA ALA A 207 21.50 -13.85 -18.20
C ALA A 207 22.59 -12.95 -17.59
N ILE A 208 23.09 -13.29 -16.39
CA ILE A 208 24.18 -12.57 -15.73
C ILE A 208 25.49 -12.75 -16.49
N ASP A 209 25.83 -13.98 -16.91
CA ASP A 209 27.04 -14.26 -17.70
C ASP A 209 27.02 -13.52 -19.05
N ARG A 210 25.85 -13.48 -19.69
CA ARG A 210 25.64 -12.71 -20.92
C ARG A 210 25.83 -11.20 -20.69
N LEU A 211 25.26 -10.66 -19.62
CA LEU A 211 25.46 -9.24 -19.25
C LEU A 211 26.94 -8.94 -19.04
N HIS A 212 27.66 -9.79 -18.32
CA HIS A 212 29.09 -9.62 -18.07
C HIS A 212 29.96 -9.72 -19.33
N SER A 213 29.61 -10.59 -20.28
CA SER A 213 30.37 -10.75 -21.54
C SER A 213 30.12 -9.63 -22.56
N THR A 214 29.01 -8.90 -22.43
CA THR A 214 28.60 -7.84 -23.38
C THR A 214 28.80 -6.42 -22.87
N THR A 215 29.13 -6.25 -21.58
CA THR A 215 29.29 -4.93 -20.95
C THR A 215 30.76 -4.66 -20.62
N ASN A 216 31.31 -3.57 -21.18
CA ASN A 216 32.71 -3.18 -20.99
C ASN A 216 32.95 -2.25 -19.78
N ASN A 217 31.88 -1.72 -19.17
CA ASN A 217 31.96 -0.88 -17.98
C ASN A 217 31.77 -1.75 -16.73
N ARG A 218 32.87 -2.01 -16.01
CA ARG A 218 32.85 -2.60 -14.67
C ARG A 218 32.90 -1.49 -13.62
#